data_AF-A0A818M7J9-F1
#
_entry.id   AF-A0A818M7J9-F1
#
_cell.length_a   1.000
_cell.length_b   1.000
_cell.length_c   1.000
_cell.angle_alpha   90.00
_cell.angle_beta   90.00
_cell.angle_gamma   90.00
#
_symmetry.space_group_name_H-M   'P 1'
#
loop_
_entity.id
_entity.type
_entity.pdbx_description
1 polymer ?
#
loop_
_entity_poly.entity_id
_entity_poly.type
_entity_poly.pdbx_seq_one_letter_code
_entity_poly.pdbx_strand_id
1 'polypeptide(L)'
;MEKTYQKFVNQVRSTLKSDPCCPLCYREFEEQIEGEQLIRDMELQIKGPEYRQKIYHGLKLLQQKFEKCLHLKPIQSQLQDLEDKDIPTIKNQLKQFEKKIVELKNKQTDMKQELNDQISLPLEQYEQIKTDIIILNKYINERKEFEAKINICQQKLGK
;
A
#
# COMPACT_ATOMS: atom_id res chain seq x y z
N MET A 1 -16.48 12.25 50.05
CA MET A 1 -16.68 11.00 50.82
C MET A 1 -15.68 10.92 51.96
N GLU A 2 -14.40 10.52 51.78
CA GLU A 2 -13.45 10.38 52.91
C GLU A 2 -13.32 11.62 53.80
N LYS A 3 -13.18 12.84 53.24
CA LYS A 3 -13.12 14.07 54.05
C LYS A 3 -14.38 14.28 54.91
N THR A 4 -15.53 13.78 54.45
CA THR A 4 -16.80 13.82 55.19
C THR A 4 -16.81 12.76 56.29
N TYR A 5 -16.34 11.54 55.99
CA TYR A 5 -16.22 10.45 56.97
C TYR A 5 -15.17 10.75 58.06
N GLN A 6 -14.00 11.30 57.70
CA GLN A 6 -12.97 11.73 58.66
C GLN A 6 -13.45 12.86 59.56
N LYS A 7 -14.21 13.83 59.01
CA LYS A 7 -14.86 14.86 59.82
C LYS A 7 -15.85 14.26 60.80
N PHE A 8 -16.64 13.29 60.36
CA PHE A 8 -17.60 12.59 61.22
C PHE A 8 -16.91 11.81 62.34
N VAL A 9 -15.88 11.01 62.04
CA VAL A 9 -15.09 10.27 63.03
C VAL A 9 -14.44 11.23 64.05
N ASN A 10 -13.90 12.37 63.59
CA ASN A 10 -13.33 13.38 64.47
C ASN A 10 -14.39 14.04 65.36
N GLN A 11 -15.62 14.21 64.85
CA GLN A 11 -16.73 14.77 65.60
C GLN A 11 -17.24 13.79 66.67
N VAL A 12 -17.37 12.49 66.36
CA VAL A 12 -17.69 11.44 67.35
C VAL A 12 -16.62 11.38 68.45
N ARG A 13 -15.33 11.49 68.08
CA ARG A 13 -14.22 11.56 69.07
C ARG A 13 -14.29 12.79 69.97
N SER A 14 -14.81 13.92 69.49
CA SER A 14 -14.98 15.12 70.30
C SER A 14 -16.20 15.04 71.23
N THR A 15 -17.31 14.45 70.77
CA THR A 15 -18.54 14.32 71.57
C THR A 15 -18.34 13.31 72.69
N LEU A 16 -17.67 12.17 72.44
CA LEU A 16 -17.31 11.18 73.47
C LEU A 16 -16.59 11.73 74.72
N LYS A 17 -15.89 12.87 74.62
CA LYS A 17 -15.16 13.49 75.74
C LYS A 17 -15.98 14.49 76.57
N SER A 18 -17.10 14.98 76.03
CA SER A 18 -17.85 16.10 76.61
C SER A 18 -19.34 15.79 76.77
N ASP A 19 -19.95 15.20 75.74
CA ASP A 19 -21.34 14.75 75.71
C ASP A 19 -21.45 13.56 74.73
N PRO A 20 -21.48 12.30 75.21
CA PRO A 20 -21.35 11.13 74.37
C PRO A 20 -22.63 10.89 73.57
N CYS A 21 -22.77 11.56 72.42
CA CYS A 21 -23.88 11.39 71.50
C CYS A 21 -23.42 11.20 70.04
N CYS A 22 -24.28 10.54 69.25
CA CYS A 22 -24.07 10.33 67.82
C CYS A 22 -24.32 11.62 67.04
N PRO A 23 -23.37 12.12 66.23
CA PRO A 23 -23.53 13.41 65.54
C PRO A 23 -24.54 13.42 64.37
N LEU A 24 -25.06 12.26 63.94
CA LEU A 24 -26.06 12.20 62.86
C LEU A 24 -27.49 12.12 63.39
N CYS A 25 -27.70 11.33 64.44
CA CYS A 25 -29.04 11.07 64.98
C CYS A 25 -29.24 11.63 66.39
N TYR A 26 -28.21 12.23 67.00
CA TYR A 26 -28.22 12.79 68.36
C TYR A 26 -28.60 11.79 69.47
N ARG A 27 -28.54 10.48 69.16
CA ARG A 27 -28.73 9.42 70.16
C ARG A 27 -27.52 9.42 71.11
N GLU A 28 -27.78 9.45 72.41
CA GLU A 28 -26.75 9.27 73.45
C GLU A 28 -26.20 7.84 73.39
N PHE A 29 -24.88 7.71 73.52
CA PHE A 29 -24.23 6.41 73.66
C PHE A 29 -24.42 5.92 75.09
N GLU A 30 -24.94 4.71 75.24
CA GLU A 30 -25.24 4.13 76.56
C GLU A 30 -23.94 3.79 77.32
N GLU A 31 -22.90 3.42 76.57
CA GLU A 31 -21.55 3.17 77.08
C GLU A 31 -20.50 3.82 76.18
N GLN A 32 -19.38 4.28 76.75
CA GLN A 32 -18.26 4.83 75.96
C GLN A 32 -17.72 3.82 74.92
N ILE A 33 -17.85 2.52 75.21
CA ILE A 33 -17.45 1.43 74.32
C ILE A 33 -18.25 1.45 73.01
N GLU A 34 -19.54 1.83 73.04
CA GLU A 34 -20.41 1.90 71.87
C GLU A 34 -19.89 2.92 70.85
N GLY A 35 -19.50 4.12 71.31
CA GLY A 35 -18.91 5.14 70.43
C GLY A 35 -17.51 4.79 69.94
N GLU A 36 -16.70 4.10 70.75
CA GLU A 36 -15.41 3.57 70.29
C GLU A 36 -15.55 2.46 69.24
N GLN A 37 -16.54 1.58 69.38
CA GLN A 37 -16.85 0.55 68.38
C GLN A 37 -17.31 1.18 67.07
N LEU A 38 -18.18 2.19 67.13
CA LEU A 38 -18.61 2.94 65.94
C LEU A 38 -17.41 3.59 65.22
N ILE A 39 -16.47 4.18 65.95
CA ILE A 39 -15.24 4.74 65.37
C ILE A 39 -14.43 3.64 64.68
N ARG A 40 -14.21 2.50 65.35
CA ARG A 40 -13.47 1.37 64.78
C ARG A 40 -14.12 0.83 63.51
N ASP A 41 -15.43 0.65 63.50
CA ASP A 41 -16.18 0.16 62.35
C ASP A 41 -16.11 1.15 61.18
N MET A 42 -16.23 2.46 61.46
CA MET A 42 -16.07 3.51 60.47
C MET A 42 -14.66 3.53 59.88
N GLU A 43 -13.62 3.37 60.71
CA GLU A 43 -12.22 3.33 60.26
C GLU A 43 -11.90 2.07 59.44
N LEU A 44 -12.51 0.93 59.78
CA LEU A 44 -12.40 -0.31 59.01
C LEU A 44 -13.12 -0.23 57.65
N GLN A 45 -14.27 0.46 57.58
CA GLN A 45 -15.00 0.64 56.32
C GLN A 45 -14.33 1.63 55.36
N ILE A 46 -13.51 2.55 55.86
CA ILE A 46 -12.76 3.47 55.01
C ILE A 46 -11.59 2.70 54.38
N LYS A 47 -11.73 2.35 53.10
CA LYS A 47 -10.60 1.83 52.33
C LYS A 47 -9.43 2.83 52.38
N GLY A 48 -8.34 2.37 52.96
CA GLY A 48 -7.16 3.19 53.25
C GLY A 48 -6.52 3.83 52.01
N PRO A 49 -5.59 4.76 52.21
CA PRO A 49 -4.92 5.48 51.13
C PRO A 49 -4.21 4.55 50.13
N GLU A 50 -3.71 3.40 50.58
CA GLU A 50 -3.04 2.40 49.74
C GLU A 50 -3.97 1.80 48.68
N TYR A 51 -5.22 1.48 49.02
CA TYR A 51 -6.19 0.96 48.07
C TYR A 51 -6.47 1.96 46.95
N ARG A 52 -6.51 3.25 47.30
CA ARG A 52 -6.68 4.32 46.31
C ARG A 52 -5.45 4.51 45.46
N GLN A 53 -4.25 4.47 46.02
CA GLN A 53 -3.02 4.51 45.22
C GLN A 53 -2.98 3.36 44.21
N LYS A 54 -3.40 2.15 44.59
CA LYS A 54 -3.53 1.01 43.68
C LYS A 54 -4.53 1.30 42.54
N ILE A 55 -5.70 1.85 42.86
CA ILE A 55 -6.70 2.23 41.83
C ILE A 55 -6.15 3.32 40.90
N TYR A 56 -5.57 4.38 41.45
CA TYR A 56 -4.98 5.46 40.66
C TYR A 56 -3.88 4.97 39.72
N HIS A 57 -3.03 4.07 40.22
CA HIS A 57 -1.99 3.46 39.40
C HIS A 57 -2.59 2.61 38.28
N GLY A 58 -3.59 1.77 38.59
CA GLY A 58 -4.31 0.98 37.60
C GLY A 58 -4.99 1.84 36.53
N LEU A 59 -5.64 2.93 36.93
CA LEU A 59 -6.26 3.89 36.01
C LEU A 59 -5.22 4.57 35.12
N LYS A 60 -4.07 4.97 35.67
CA LYS A 60 -2.98 5.58 34.89
C LYS A 60 -2.43 4.62 33.84
N LEU A 61 -2.24 3.34 34.20
CA LEU A 61 -1.81 2.32 33.25
C LEU A 61 -2.84 2.07 32.15
N LEU A 62 -4.12 2.04 32.50
CA LEU A 62 -5.19 1.87 31.52
C LEU A 62 -5.29 3.05 30.55
N GLN A 63 -5.16 4.28 31.07
CA GLN A 63 -5.13 5.49 30.27
C GLN A 63 -3.96 5.48 29.28
N GLN A 64 -2.76 5.13 29.74
CA GLN A 64 -1.58 5.03 28.86
C GLN A 64 -1.77 3.99 27.75
N LYS A 65 -2.40 2.85 28.06
CA LYS A 65 -2.74 1.83 27.04
C LYS A 65 -3.75 2.38 26.03
N PHE A 66 -4.78 3.07 26.50
CA PHE A 66 -5.80 3.66 25.65
C PHE A 66 -5.23 4.72 24.71
N GLU A 67 -4.38 5.63 25.21
CA GLU A 67 -3.69 6.63 24.40
C GLU A 67 -2.84 5.97 23.30
N LYS A 68 -2.07 4.93 23.65
CA LYS A 68 -1.33 4.14 22.65
C LYS A 68 -2.25 3.55 21.58
N CYS A 69 -3.40 2.99 21.96
CA CYS A 69 -4.37 2.47 20.99
C CYS A 69 -4.97 3.57 20.09
N LEU A 70 -5.19 4.79 20.60
CA LEU A 70 -5.65 5.91 19.77
C LEU A 70 -4.63 6.29 18.71
N HIS A 71 -3.33 6.25 19.02
CA HIS A 71 -2.28 6.49 18.05
C HIS A 71 -2.20 5.44 16.93
N LEU A 72 -2.75 4.23 17.15
CA LEU A 72 -2.78 3.17 16.13
C LEU A 72 -3.92 3.33 15.11
N LYS A 73 -5.01 4.04 15.45
CA LYS A 73 -6.14 4.29 14.53
C LYS A 73 -5.74 4.91 13.18
N PRO A 74 -4.95 6.01 13.13
CA PRO A 74 -4.56 6.60 11.85
C PRO A 74 -3.70 5.64 11.02
N ILE A 75 -2.84 4.84 11.66
CA ILE A 75 -2.01 3.82 10.99
C ILE A 75 -2.92 2.75 10.36
N GLN A 76 -3.94 2.29 11.08
CA GLN A 76 -4.91 1.35 10.55
C GLN A 76 -5.66 1.92 9.34
N SER A 77 -6.07 3.19 9.38
CA SER A 77 -6.70 3.85 8.24
C SER A 77 -5.76 3.91 7.02
N GLN A 78 -4.49 4.25 7.23
CA GLN A 78 -3.49 4.27 6.17
C GLN A 78 -3.24 2.89 5.57
N LEU A 79 -3.16 1.85 6.40
CA LEU A 79 -3.06 0.46 5.94
C LEU A 79 -4.26 0.06 5.08
N GLN A 80 -5.45 0.46 5.50
CA GLN A 80 -6.67 0.17 4.75
C GLN A 80 -6.70 0.91 3.40
N ASP A 81 -6.31 2.18 3.35
CA ASP A 81 -6.20 2.90 2.07
C ASP A 81 -5.16 2.25 1.14
N LEU A 82 -4.03 1.80 1.68
CA LEU A 82 -3.01 1.08 0.90
C LEU A 82 -3.56 -0.24 0.34
N GLU A 83 -4.25 -1.02 1.15
CA GLU A 83 -4.78 -2.34 0.80
C GLU A 83 -5.94 -2.25 -0.20
N ASP A 84 -6.89 -1.34 0.05
CA ASP A 84 -8.14 -1.24 -0.71
C ASP A 84 -8.01 -0.39 -1.98
N LYS A 85 -7.09 0.58 -2.01
CA LYS A 85 -6.98 1.55 -3.12
C LYS A 85 -5.63 1.51 -3.82
N ASP A 86 -4.54 1.77 -3.09
CA ASP A 86 -3.26 2.05 -3.75
C ASP A 86 -2.67 0.79 -4.40
N ILE A 87 -2.60 -0.33 -3.67
CA ILE A 87 -2.08 -1.59 -4.18
C ILE A 87 -2.91 -2.10 -5.38
N PRO A 88 -4.26 -2.17 -5.32
CA PRO A 88 -5.07 -2.56 -6.46
C PRO A 88 -4.90 -1.63 -7.66
N THR A 89 -4.80 -0.32 -7.44
CA THR A 89 -4.62 0.67 -8.51
C THR A 89 -3.30 0.46 -9.22
N ILE A 90 -2.20 0.32 -8.48
CA ILE A 90 -0.86 0.08 -9.05
C ILE A 90 -0.83 -1.26 -9.78
N LYS A 91 -1.43 -2.33 -9.22
CA LYS A 91 -1.53 -3.64 -9.90
C LYS A 91 -2.27 -3.54 -11.23
N ASN A 92 -3.37 -2.77 -11.28
CA ASN A 92 -4.13 -2.57 -12.50
C ASN A 92 -3.35 -1.78 -13.54
N GLN A 93 -2.64 -0.71 -13.13
CA GLN A 93 -1.76 0.05 -14.02
C GLN A 93 -0.64 -0.82 -14.58
N LEU A 94 -0.02 -1.66 -13.74
CA LEU A 94 1.05 -2.57 -14.16
C LEU A 94 0.54 -3.55 -15.23
N LYS A 95 -0.63 -4.18 -15.02
CA LYS A 95 -1.28 -5.04 -16.03
C LYS A 95 -1.58 -4.31 -17.34
N GLN A 96 -1.97 -3.03 -17.28
CA GLN A 96 -2.20 -2.24 -18.49
C GLN A 96 -0.90 -1.95 -19.23
N PHE A 97 0.18 -1.63 -18.52
CA PHE A 97 1.49 -1.43 -19.12
C PHE A 97 2.04 -2.70 -19.75
N GLU A 98 1.90 -3.86 -19.09
CA GLU A 98 2.28 -5.16 -19.66
C GLU A 98 1.56 -5.43 -20.98
N LYS A 99 0.24 -5.19 -21.03
CA LYS A 99 -0.53 -5.32 -22.29
C LYS A 99 0.01 -4.39 -23.38
N LYS A 100 0.24 -3.11 -23.06
CA LYS A 100 0.81 -2.15 -24.01
C LYS A 100 2.20 -2.57 -24.50
N ILE A 101 3.04 -3.13 -23.63
CA ILE A 101 4.36 -3.65 -24.03
C ILE A 101 4.20 -4.78 -25.05
N VAL A 102 3.30 -5.72 -24.82
CA VAL A 102 3.04 -6.82 -25.77
C VAL A 102 2.51 -6.29 -27.09
N GLU A 103 1.54 -5.37 -27.07
CA GLU A 103 1.01 -4.74 -28.27
C GLU A 103 2.09 -4.00 -29.08
N LEU A 104 2.97 -3.26 -28.41
CA LEU A 104 4.08 -2.55 -29.06
C LEU A 104 5.10 -3.51 -29.65
N LYS A 105 5.39 -4.62 -28.96
CA LYS A 105 6.28 -5.67 -29.50
C LYS A 105 5.69 -6.31 -30.75
N ASN A 106 4.40 -6.62 -30.75
CA ASN A 106 3.72 -7.18 -31.92
C ASN A 106 3.73 -6.18 -33.10
N LYS A 107 3.41 -4.91 -32.85
CA LYS A 107 3.53 -3.88 -33.88
C LYS A 107 4.95 -3.75 -34.42
N GLN A 108 5.96 -3.87 -33.56
CA GLN A 108 7.35 -3.85 -33.99
C GLN A 108 7.71 -5.04 -34.87
N THR A 109 7.22 -6.25 -34.56
CA THR A 109 7.45 -7.42 -35.41
C THR A 109 6.73 -7.29 -36.74
N ASP A 110 5.50 -6.80 -36.75
CA ASP A 110 4.71 -6.61 -37.97
C ASP A 110 5.39 -5.59 -38.89
N MET A 111 5.81 -4.43 -38.36
CA MET A 111 6.54 -3.42 -39.14
C MET A 111 7.88 -3.95 -39.69
N LYS A 112 8.59 -4.79 -38.92
CA LYS A 112 9.84 -5.41 -39.41
C LYS A 112 9.56 -6.38 -40.56
N GLN A 113 8.46 -7.12 -40.48
CA GLN A 113 8.07 -8.05 -41.52
C GLN A 113 7.62 -7.31 -42.78
N GLU A 114 6.78 -6.28 -42.65
CA GLU A 114 6.38 -5.40 -43.76
C GLU A 114 7.61 -4.76 -44.44
N LEU A 115 8.57 -4.27 -43.66
CA LEU A 115 9.80 -3.69 -44.19
C LEU A 115 10.62 -4.74 -44.94
N ASN A 116 10.74 -5.95 -44.39
CA ASN A 116 11.45 -7.04 -45.04
C ASN A 116 10.78 -7.44 -46.35
N ASP A 117 9.46 -7.55 -46.38
CA ASP A 117 8.69 -7.89 -47.57
C ASP A 117 8.83 -6.79 -48.64
N GLN A 118 8.82 -5.51 -48.24
CA GLN A 118 9.07 -4.38 -49.15
C GLN A 118 10.49 -4.33 -49.72
N ILE A 119 11.49 -4.92 -49.05
CA ILE A 119 12.88 -4.90 -49.51
C ILE A 119 13.24 -6.17 -50.29
N SER A 120 12.83 -7.34 -49.81
CA SER A 120 13.16 -8.63 -50.43
C SER A 120 12.53 -8.77 -51.81
N LEU A 121 11.26 -8.36 -51.99
CA LEU A 121 10.56 -8.53 -53.25
C LEU A 121 11.18 -7.70 -54.39
N PRO A 122 11.51 -6.41 -54.20
CA PRO A 122 12.23 -5.64 -55.21
C PRO A 122 13.66 -6.11 -55.45
N LEU A 123 14.34 -6.66 -54.44
CA LEU A 123 15.71 -7.15 -54.59
C LEU A 123 15.78 -8.38 -55.52
N GLU A 124 14.83 -9.32 -55.37
CA GLU A 124 14.74 -10.47 -56.28
C GLU A 124 14.43 -10.05 -57.71
N GLN A 125 13.47 -9.12 -57.89
CA GLN A 125 13.15 -8.55 -59.20
C GLN A 125 14.36 -7.84 -59.82
N TYR A 126 15.13 -7.10 -59.02
CA TYR A 126 16.34 -6.44 -59.48
C TYR A 126 17.40 -7.44 -59.97
N GLU A 127 17.64 -8.53 -59.24
CA GLU A 127 18.62 -9.56 -59.66
C GLU A 127 18.16 -10.30 -60.93
N GLN A 128 16.85 -10.51 -61.10
CA GLN A 128 16.30 -11.04 -62.36
C GLN A 128 16.55 -10.07 -63.52
N ILE A 129 16.17 -8.79 -63.38
CA ILE A 129 16.37 -7.76 -64.41
C ILE A 129 17.86 -7.64 -64.76
N LYS A 130 18.74 -7.67 -63.76
CA LYS A 130 20.20 -7.64 -63.96
C LYS A 130 20.69 -8.84 -64.78
N THR A 131 20.17 -10.03 -64.52
CA THR A 131 20.47 -11.24 -65.29
C THR A 131 19.98 -11.10 -66.74
N ASP A 132 18.77 -10.59 -66.94
CA ASP A 132 18.21 -10.35 -68.26
C ASP A 132 19.05 -9.34 -69.07
N ILE A 133 19.56 -8.29 -68.43
CA ILE A 133 20.47 -7.31 -69.08
C ILE A 133 21.76 -7.98 -69.54
N ILE A 134 22.33 -8.91 -68.75
CA ILE A 134 23.54 -9.65 -69.13
C ILE A 134 23.26 -10.51 -70.38
N ILE A 135 22.13 -11.22 -70.40
CA ILE A 135 21.71 -12.05 -71.53
C ILE A 135 21.45 -11.18 -72.77
N LEU A 136 20.78 -10.04 -72.60
CA LEU A 136 20.52 -9.09 -73.68
C LEU A 136 21.83 -8.60 -74.32
N ASN A 137 22.82 -8.23 -73.50
CA ASN A 137 24.14 -7.82 -73.98
C ASN A 137 24.85 -8.92 -74.77
N LYS A 138 24.73 -10.18 -74.33
CA LYS A 138 25.24 -11.33 -75.09
C LYS A 138 24.59 -11.42 -76.47
N TYR A 139 23.26 -11.33 -76.55
CA TYR A 139 22.55 -11.36 -77.84
C TYR A 139 22.86 -10.16 -78.73
N ILE A 140 23.07 -8.98 -78.17
CA ILE A 140 23.51 -7.79 -78.92
C ILE A 140 24.88 -8.05 -79.58
N ASN A 141 25.81 -8.69 -78.86
CA ASN A 141 27.13 -9.02 -79.41
C ASN A 141 27.04 -10.10 -80.49
N GLU A 142 26.29 -11.17 -80.26
CA GLU A 142 26.04 -12.22 -81.27
C GLU A 142 25.40 -11.63 -82.54
N ARG A 143 24.44 -10.71 -82.40
CA ARG A 143 23.82 -10.03 -83.55
C ARG A 143 24.86 -9.24 -84.35
N LYS A 144 25.74 -8.48 -83.69
CA LYS A 144 26.82 -7.73 -84.36
C LYS A 144 27.78 -8.67 -85.09
N GLU A 145 28.11 -9.81 -84.51
CA GLU A 145 28.93 -10.83 -85.18
C GLU A 145 28.25 -11.41 -86.42
N PHE A 146 26.95 -11.70 -86.33
CA PHE A 146 26.17 -12.19 -87.47
C PHE A 146 26.05 -11.13 -88.57
N GLU A 147 25.80 -9.86 -88.23
CA GLU A 147 25.81 -8.75 -89.20
C GLU A 147 27.15 -8.63 -89.91
N ALA A 148 28.27 -8.73 -89.19
CA ALA A 148 29.60 -8.71 -89.78
C ALA A 148 29.81 -9.89 -90.75
N LYS A 149 29.38 -11.10 -90.38
CA LYS A 149 29.45 -12.29 -91.24
C LYS A 149 28.57 -12.15 -92.49
N ILE A 150 27.35 -11.61 -92.35
CA ILE A 150 26.45 -11.35 -93.46
C ILE A 150 27.07 -10.36 -94.44
N ASN A 151 27.61 -9.24 -93.94
CA ASN A 151 28.28 -8.23 -94.78
C ASN A 151 29.44 -8.83 -95.58
N ILE A 152 30.27 -9.69 -94.96
CA ILE A 152 31.36 -10.40 -95.65
C ILE A 152 30.82 -11.32 -96.74
N CYS A 153 29.75 -12.08 -96.48
CA CYS A 153 29.12 -12.95 -97.47
C CYS A 153 28.51 -12.16 -98.64
N GLN A 154 27.89 -11.01 -98.37
CA GLN A 154 27.34 -10.13 -99.41
C GLN A 154 28.45 -9.61 -100.33
N GLN A 155 29.57 -9.13 -99.76
CA GLN A 155 30.74 -8.71 -100.54
C GLN A 155 31.29 -9.83 -101.43
N LYS A 156 31.33 -11.07 -100.95
CA LYS A 156 31.79 -12.23 -101.74
C LYS A 156 30.84 -12.62 -102.87
N LEU A 157 29.55 -12.28 -102.75
CA LEU A 157 28.52 -12.58 -103.75
C LEU A 157 28.36 -11.48 -104.81
N GLY A 158 29.19 -10.43 -104.78
CA GLY A 158 29.21 -9.39 -105.82
C GLY A 158 27.98 -8.48 -105.80
N LYS A 159 27.32 -8.32 -104.65
CA LYS A 159 26.32 -7.27 -104.39
C LYS A 159 26.89 -6.23 -103.46
#